data_AF-A0A8H7B417-F1
#
_entry.id   AF-A0A8H7B417-F1
#
_cell.length_a   1.000
_cell.length_b   1.000
_cell.length_c   1.000
_cell.angle_alpha   90.00
_cell.angle_beta   90.00
_cell.angle_gamma   90.00
#
_symmetry.space_group_name_H-M   'P 1'
#
loop_
_entity.id
_entity.type
_entity.pdbx_description
1 polymer ?
#
loop_
_entity_poly.entity_id
_entity_poly.type
_entity_poly.pdbx_seq_one_letter_code
_entity_poly.pdbx_strand_id
1 'polypeptide(L)'
;MICRTCLRAASRAQTTPFPRPQQASRFLTTTTPLRNATPISASTATQSAGRQGDSTSSHTPPTATSTSAAQPFSEPLTPAASPDLKATAAEAAKKKAAPLVKSSIPAGQPLKGLNFLKDRQDPVALADDEYPSWLWTILDRQEKKAEAGAGDLFSKSKKQRRLAAKRLRKEQAMNPEMMVPKVPLYEQTIDLPAGDGSLEGSIKAQDAREELTKAMRNKRRASIKEANFLKAMG
;
A
#
# COMPACT_ATOMS: atom_id res chain seq x y z
N MET A 1 -19.38 2.47 -66.93
CA MET A 1 -18.82 3.46 -65.97
C MET A 1 -19.89 3.78 -64.93
N ILE A 2 -19.67 3.42 -63.66
CA ILE A 2 -20.65 3.63 -62.58
C ILE A 2 -20.51 5.08 -62.10
N CYS A 3 -21.60 5.84 -62.05
CA CYS A 3 -21.56 7.25 -61.68
C CYS A 3 -21.29 7.43 -60.17
N ARG A 4 -20.72 8.59 -59.80
CA ARG A 4 -20.35 8.95 -58.41
C ARG A 4 -21.51 8.83 -57.42
N THR A 5 -22.74 9.04 -57.88
CA THR A 5 -23.96 8.96 -57.07
C THR A 5 -24.33 7.51 -56.74
N CYS A 6 -24.15 6.57 -57.68
CA CYS A 6 -24.38 5.14 -57.44
C CYS A 6 -23.34 4.52 -56.49
N LEU A 7 -22.07 4.96 -56.57
CA LEU A 7 -21.03 4.54 -55.62
C LEU A 7 -21.31 5.02 -54.18
N ARG A 8 -21.86 6.23 -54.02
CA ARG A 8 -22.21 6.77 -52.69
C ARG A 8 -23.48 6.15 -52.10
N ALA A 9 -24.40 5.70 -52.94
CA ALA A 9 -25.58 4.94 -52.52
C ALA A 9 -25.21 3.52 -52.04
N ALA A 10 -24.26 2.86 -52.70
CA ALA A 10 -23.79 1.53 -52.33
C ALA A 10 -22.95 1.51 -51.04
N SER A 11 -22.29 2.61 -50.66
CA SER A 11 -21.51 2.71 -49.42
C SER A 11 -22.36 3.00 -48.17
N ARG A 12 -23.66 3.34 -48.32
CA ARG A 12 -24.59 3.43 -47.20
C ARG A 12 -25.13 2.04 -46.90
N ALA A 13 -24.31 1.26 -46.20
CA ALA A 13 -24.70 -0.04 -45.67
C ALA A 13 -25.99 0.08 -44.85
N GLN A 14 -26.84 -0.92 -45.05
CA GLN A 14 -28.14 -1.12 -44.44
C GLN A 14 -28.04 -1.12 -42.91
N THR A 15 -28.47 -0.03 -42.26
CA THR A 15 -28.80 -0.07 -40.84
C THR A 15 -30.21 -0.62 -40.68
N THR A 16 -30.31 -1.92 -40.40
CA THR A 16 -31.56 -2.51 -39.90
C THR A 16 -31.95 -1.82 -38.59
N PRO A 17 -33.19 -1.35 -38.40
CA PRO A 17 -33.63 -0.82 -37.12
C PRO A 17 -33.77 -1.97 -36.12
N PHE A 18 -32.83 -2.08 -35.18
CA PHE A 18 -33.00 -2.93 -34.00
C PHE A 18 -34.15 -2.36 -33.14
N PRO A 19 -35.11 -3.18 -32.68
CA PRO A 19 -36.15 -2.72 -31.78
C PRO A 19 -35.55 -2.31 -30.43
N ARG A 20 -35.87 -1.07 -30.03
CA ARG A 20 -35.50 -0.43 -28.77
C ARG A 20 -36.10 -1.20 -27.59
N PRO A 21 -35.33 -1.74 -26.63
CA PRO A 21 -35.93 -2.25 -25.41
C PRO A 21 -36.46 -1.07 -24.58
N GLN A 22 -37.75 -1.14 -24.25
CA GLN A 22 -38.43 -0.19 -23.38
C GLN A 22 -37.74 -0.19 -22.01
N GLN A 23 -37.22 0.96 -21.60
CA GLN A 23 -36.71 1.16 -20.25
C GLN A 23 -37.90 1.20 -19.29
N ALA A 24 -38.05 0.15 -18.48
CA ALA A 24 -38.93 0.17 -17.32
C ALA A 24 -38.44 1.24 -16.34
N SER A 25 -39.25 2.28 -16.11
CA SER A 25 -39.04 3.29 -15.09
C SER A 25 -39.15 2.65 -13.71
N ARG A 26 -38.01 2.30 -13.11
CA ARG A 26 -37.95 1.96 -11.69
C ARG A 26 -38.07 3.25 -10.89
N PHE A 27 -39.23 3.47 -10.30
CA PHE A 27 -39.42 4.50 -9.27
C PHE A 27 -38.59 4.11 -8.05
N LEU A 28 -37.53 4.87 -7.76
CA LEU A 28 -36.77 4.77 -6.51
C LEU A 28 -37.35 5.78 -5.53
N THR A 29 -38.02 5.28 -4.51
CA THR A 29 -38.52 6.05 -3.37
C THR A 29 -37.34 6.59 -2.57
N THR A 30 -37.16 7.91 -2.55
CA THR A 30 -36.18 8.60 -1.71
C THR A 30 -36.75 8.76 -0.30
N THR A 31 -36.23 8.01 0.68
CA THR A 31 -36.43 8.33 2.09
C THR A 31 -35.32 9.28 2.56
N THR A 32 -35.71 10.32 3.29
CA THR A 32 -34.80 11.33 3.87
C THR A 32 -34.15 10.79 5.15
N PRO A 33 -32.83 10.93 5.35
CA PRO A 33 -32.24 10.68 6.66
C PRO A 33 -32.42 11.90 7.57
N LEU A 34 -33.07 11.72 8.73
CA LEU A 34 -33.03 12.68 9.82
C LEU A 34 -31.58 12.85 10.31
N ARG A 35 -31.04 14.07 10.15
CA ARG A 35 -29.77 14.48 10.77
C ARG A 35 -30.05 15.08 12.15
N ASN A 36 -29.88 14.28 13.20
CA ASN A 36 -29.62 14.82 14.54
C ASN A 36 -28.12 14.75 14.81
N ALA A 37 -27.40 15.81 14.47
CA ALA A 37 -26.03 16.04 14.94
C ALA A 37 -25.91 17.51 15.34
N THR A 38 -25.71 17.74 16.63
CA THR A 38 -25.41 19.05 17.21
C THR A 38 -24.00 19.48 16.80
N PRO A 39 -23.80 20.71 16.28
CA PRO A 39 -22.45 21.21 15.99
C PRO A 39 -21.75 21.63 17.29
N ILE A 40 -20.57 21.08 17.54
CA ILE A 40 -19.66 21.55 18.59
C ILE A 40 -18.87 22.74 18.02
N SER A 41 -19.12 23.93 18.56
CA SER A 41 -18.48 25.20 18.15
C SER A 41 -16.96 25.19 18.36
N ALA A 42 -16.23 25.68 17.36
CA ALA A 42 -14.77 25.78 17.32
C ALA A 42 -14.21 27.04 18.01
N SER A 43 -14.72 27.38 19.20
CA SER A 43 -14.45 28.70 19.83
C SER A 43 -13.78 28.62 21.20
N THR A 44 -13.13 27.52 21.58
CA THR A 44 -12.48 27.44 22.91
C THR A 44 -11.21 26.60 22.89
N ALA A 45 -10.09 27.23 22.51
CA ALA A 45 -8.75 26.95 23.07
C ALA A 45 -7.70 27.94 22.51
N THR A 46 -7.91 29.24 22.69
CA THR A 46 -6.84 30.24 22.60
C THR A 46 -6.66 30.87 23.96
N GLN A 47 -5.84 30.26 24.83
CA GLN A 47 -5.21 30.95 25.95
C GLN A 47 -3.79 30.40 26.11
N SER A 48 -2.85 31.04 25.43
CA SER A 48 -1.43 30.97 25.74
C SER A 48 -1.19 31.74 27.05
N ALA A 49 -0.85 31.04 28.11
CA ALA A 49 -0.33 31.67 29.32
C ALA A 49 1.05 32.28 29.02
N GLY A 50 1.17 33.60 29.18
CA GLY A 50 2.43 34.32 29.07
C GLY A 50 3.38 33.92 30.20
N ARG A 51 4.57 33.46 29.84
CA ARG A 51 5.66 33.28 30.80
C ARG A 51 6.46 34.57 30.85
N GLN A 52 6.33 35.25 31.98
CA GLN A 52 7.16 36.37 32.40
C GLN A 52 8.65 36.02 32.33
N GLY A 53 9.47 37.00 31.97
CA GLY A 53 10.92 36.91 31.97
C GLY A 53 11.55 38.03 31.16
N ASP A 54 11.57 39.23 31.75
CA ASP A 54 12.21 40.42 31.21
C ASP A 54 13.71 40.26 30.98
N SER A 55 14.16 40.95 29.95
CA SER A 55 15.54 41.11 29.51
C SER A 55 16.31 42.06 30.42
N THR A 56 16.98 41.51 31.44
CA THR A 56 18.18 42.08 32.09
C THR A 56 18.80 41.05 33.03
N SER A 57 19.64 40.15 32.51
CA SER A 57 20.67 39.53 33.35
C SER A 57 21.86 39.06 32.51
N SER A 58 23.00 39.63 32.83
CA SER A 58 24.32 39.30 32.32
C SER A 58 24.83 38.04 33.03
N HIS A 59 24.77 36.89 32.35
CA HIS A 59 25.50 35.70 32.77
C HIS A 59 26.35 35.17 31.61
N THR A 60 27.63 35.45 31.75
CA THR A 60 28.77 34.94 31.01
C THR A 60 28.85 33.41 31.13
N PRO A 61 29.07 32.66 30.05
CA PRO A 61 29.45 31.25 30.16
C PRO A 61 30.94 31.15 30.57
N PRO A 62 31.34 30.25 31.48
CA PRO A 62 32.75 30.04 31.77
C PRO A 62 33.43 29.36 30.57
N THR A 63 34.45 30.04 30.05
CA THR A 63 35.51 29.54 29.18
C THR A 63 36.32 28.47 29.93
N ALA A 64 36.36 27.25 29.37
CA ALA A 64 37.24 26.19 29.87
C ALA A 64 38.65 26.41 29.33
N THR A 65 39.59 26.67 30.23
CA THR A 65 41.03 26.82 29.96
C THR A 65 41.74 25.48 30.05
N SER A 66 42.66 25.26 29.11
CA SER A 66 43.54 24.10 28.92
C SER A 66 44.41 23.69 30.11
N THR A 67 44.67 22.39 30.21
CA THR A 67 45.88 21.70 30.72
C THR A 67 45.56 20.21 30.55
N SER A 68 46.42 19.25 30.22
CA SER A 68 47.83 19.09 29.90
C SER A 68 48.03 17.57 29.76
N ALA A 69 49.13 17.12 29.16
CA ALA A 69 49.63 15.73 29.19
C ALA A 69 48.97 14.71 28.25
N ALA A 70 49.48 14.68 27.02
CA ALA A 70 49.59 13.46 26.23
C ALA A 70 50.62 12.50 26.86
N GLN A 71 50.23 11.26 27.10
CA GLN A 71 51.11 10.09 27.22
C GLN A 71 50.32 8.82 26.81
N PRO A 72 51.01 7.76 26.35
CA PRO A 72 50.58 7.00 25.19
C PRO A 72 49.90 5.66 25.51
N PHE A 73 49.08 5.28 24.53
CA PHE A 73 48.60 3.94 24.17
C PHE A 73 49.36 2.79 24.85
N SER A 74 48.71 2.13 25.81
CA SER A 74 49.10 0.81 26.29
C SER A 74 48.09 -0.22 25.78
N GLU A 75 48.60 -1.18 25.03
CA GLU A 75 47.92 -2.36 24.50
C GLU A 75 47.24 -3.18 25.61
N PRO A 76 45.99 -3.63 25.42
CA PRO A 76 45.44 -4.74 26.20
C PRO A 76 45.74 -6.08 25.51
N LEU A 77 46.72 -6.81 26.04
CA LEU A 77 46.87 -8.25 25.84
C LEU A 77 45.59 -8.96 26.32
N THR A 78 44.81 -9.51 25.39
CA THR A 78 43.77 -10.50 25.67
C THR A 78 44.06 -11.79 24.90
N PRO A 79 44.00 -12.96 25.56
CA PRO A 79 44.43 -14.22 24.97
C PRO A 79 43.44 -14.72 23.92
N ALA A 80 44.00 -15.36 22.90
CA ALA A 80 43.31 -15.97 21.76
C ALA A 80 42.12 -16.85 22.19
N ALA A 81 40.92 -16.48 21.76
CA ALA A 81 39.76 -17.37 21.74
C ALA A 81 39.66 -18.01 20.34
N SER A 82 39.83 -19.33 20.31
CA SER A 82 39.81 -20.21 19.15
C SER A 82 38.56 -20.03 18.26
N PRO A 83 38.67 -20.19 16.93
CA PRO A 83 37.58 -19.93 15.98
C PRO A 83 36.46 -20.99 15.94
N ASP A 84 36.59 -22.11 16.66
CA ASP A 84 35.68 -23.26 16.50
C ASP A 84 34.35 -23.17 17.24
N LEU A 85 34.16 -22.19 18.14
CA LEU A 85 32.90 -22.02 18.88
C LEU A 85 31.92 -21.03 18.21
N LYS A 86 32.35 -20.32 17.15
CA LYS A 86 31.47 -19.42 16.37
C LYS A 86 30.77 -20.12 15.21
N ALA A 87 31.30 -21.23 14.71
CA ALA A 87 30.70 -21.99 13.62
C ALA A 87 29.49 -22.82 14.07
N THR A 88 29.52 -23.39 15.28
CA THR A 88 28.44 -24.23 15.81
C THR A 88 27.26 -23.41 16.39
N ALA A 89 27.50 -22.18 16.83
CA ALA A 89 26.45 -21.26 17.26
C ALA A 89 25.71 -20.56 16.10
N ALA A 90 26.36 -20.41 14.94
CA ALA A 90 25.76 -19.80 13.75
C ALA A 90 24.83 -20.78 12.99
N GLU A 91 25.04 -22.08 13.11
CA GLU A 91 24.20 -23.10 12.46
C GLU A 91 22.94 -23.46 13.26
N ALA A 92 22.98 -23.31 14.60
CA ALA A 92 21.82 -23.50 15.47
C ALA A 92 20.77 -22.37 15.37
N ALA A 93 21.13 -21.19 14.86
CA ALA A 93 20.23 -20.04 14.72
C ALA A 93 19.34 -20.07 13.46
N LYS A 94 19.59 -20.98 12.50
CA LYS A 94 18.78 -21.11 11.27
C LYS A 94 17.57 -22.05 11.37
N LYS A 95 17.33 -22.70 12.53
CA LYS A 95 16.26 -23.69 12.70
C LYS A 95 15.07 -23.24 13.58
N LYS A 96 14.87 -21.93 13.76
CA LYS A 96 13.63 -21.39 14.34
C LYS A 96 13.04 -20.26 13.51
N ALA A 97 12.93 -20.46 12.20
CA ALA A 97 11.75 -19.95 11.52
C ALA A 97 10.61 -20.85 11.99
N ALA A 98 9.81 -20.38 12.95
CA ALA A 98 8.54 -21.04 13.26
C ALA A 98 7.84 -21.29 11.92
N PRO A 99 7.38 -22.52 11.62
CA PRO A 99 6.67 -22.76 10.38
C PRO A 99 5.50 -21.77 10.37
N LEU A 100 5.52 -20.84 9.42
CA LEU A 100 4.40 -19.96 9.22
C LEU A 100 3.24 -20.87 8.84
N VAL A 101 2.39 -21.15 9.81
CA VAL A 101 1.22 -22.01 9.69
C VAL A 101 0.39 -21.39 8.57
N LYS A 102 0.46 -22.00 7.36
CA LYS A 102 -0.12 -21.44 6.13
C LYS A 102 -1.64 -21.31 6.25
N SER A 103 -2.27 -22.30 6.89
CA SER A 103 -3.70 -22.32 7.16
C SER A 103 -3.98 -22.36 8.66
N SER A 104 -4.99 -21.61 9.10
CA SER A 104 -5.46 -21.65 10.49
C SER A 104 -6.32 -22.89 10.81
N ILE A 105 -6.74 -23.64 9.78
CA ILE A 105 -7.66 -24.79 9.89
C ILE A 105 -6.89 -26.06 9.51
N PRO A 106 -6.77 -27.04 10.41
CA PRO A 106 -6.09 -28.29 10.10
C PRO A 106 -6.90 -29.14 9.09
N ALA A 107 -6.19 -29.99 8.35
CA ALA A 107 -6.80 -30.96 7.44
C ALA A 107 -7.79 -31.88 8.20
N GLY A 108 -8.89 -32.23 7.54
CA GLY A 108 -9.94 -33.11 8.10
C GLY A 108 -11.00 -32.37 8.92
N GLN A 109 -10.91 -31.06 9.11
CA GLN A 109 -11.90 -30.31 9.88
C GLN A 109 -13.14 -29.97 9.01
N PRO A 110 -14.38 -30.32 9.44
CA PRO A 110 -15.59 -29.97 8.72
C PRO A 110 -15.86 -28.47 8.78
N LEU A 111 -16.08 -27.85 7.62
CA LEU A 111 -16.40 -26.43 7.49
C LEU A 111 -17.90 -26.21 7.67
N LYS A 112 -18.29 -25.95 8.91
CA LYS A 112 -19.69 -25.82 9.33
C LYS A 112 -20.42 -24.71 8.58
N GLY A 113 -21.62 -25.02 8.10
CA GLY A 113 -22.54 -24.01 7.54
C GLY A 113 -22.24 -23.57 6.12
N LEU A 114 -21.41 -24.32 5.37
CA LEU A 114 -21.22 -24.11 3.94
C LEU A 114 -22.23 -24.89 3.10
N ASN A 115 -22.67 -26.05 3.57
CA ASN A 115 -23.64 -26.85 2.84
C ASN A 115 -25.07 -26.33 3.07
N PHE A 116 -25.77 -26.05 1.99
CA PHE A 116 -27.19 -25.65 1.98
C PHE A 116 -28.11 -26.76 1.46
N LEU A 117 -27.57 -27.90 1.01
CA LEU A 117 -28.31 -29.03 0.49
C LEU A 117 -28.64 -30.02 1.60
N LYS A 118 -29.88 -30.49 1.68
CA LYS A 118 -30.34 -31.39 2.75
C LYS A 118 -29.69 -32.78 2.70
N ASP A 119 -29.31 -33.23 1.50
CA ASP A 119 -28.81 -34.60 1.26
C ASP A 119 -27.28 -34.69 1.29
N ARG A 120 -26.58 -33.59 1.63
CA ARG A 120 -25.12 -33.55 1.65
C ARG A 120 -24.61 -33.19 3.05
N GLN A 121 -23.35 -33.53 3.30
CA GLN A 121 -22.63 -33.14 4.51
C GLN A 121 -21.82 -31.87 4.23
N ASP A 122 -21.49 -31.12 5.29
CA ASP A 122 -20.54 -30.01 5.21
C ASP A 122 -19.21 -30.47 4.60
N PRO A 123 -18.60 -29.67 3.70
CA PRO A 123 -17.33 -30.00 3.10
C PRO A 123 -16.23 -30.03 4.16
N VAL A 124 -15.32 -31.01 4.02
CA VAL A 124 -14.18 -31.20 4.92
C VAL A 124 -12.96 -30.50 4.34
N ALA A 125 -12.19 -29.80 5.18
CA ALA A 125 -10.94 -29.17 4.77
C ALA A 125 -9.91 -30.23 4.35
N LEU A 126 -9.30 -30.05 3.18
CA LEU A 126 -8.23 -30.91 2.67
C LEU A 126 -6.86 -30.44 3.21
N ALA A 127 -5.79 -31.12 2.85
CA ALA A 127 -4.44 -30.66 3.19
C ALA A 127 -4.07 -29.36 2.46
N ASP A 128 -3.23 -28.53 3.06
CA ASP A 128 -2.81 -27.22 2.52
C ASP A 128 -2.19 -27.31 1.11
N ASP A 129 -1.53 -28.42 0.81
CA ASP A 129 -0.84 -28.65 -0.47
C ASP A 129 -1.80 -29.09 -1.60
N GLU A 130 -2.99 -29.58 -1.27
CA GLU A 130 -4.03 -29.91 -2.25
C GLU A 130 -4.78 -28.66 -2.72
N TYR A 131 -4.71 -27.59 -1.94
CA TYR A 131 -5.28 -26.31 -2.35
C TYR A 131 -4.40 -25.61 -3.38
N PRO A 132 -4.99 -24.98 -4.40
CA PRO A 132 -4.24 -24.19 -5.37
C PRO A 132 -3.41 -23.07 -4.73
N SER A 133 -2.21 -22.83 -5.26
CA SER A 133 -1.27 -21.83 -4.73
C SER A 133 -1.82 -20.41 -4.66
N TRP A 134 -2.73 -20.03 -5.57
CA TRP A 134 -3.33 -18.70 -5.60
C TRP A 134 -4.19 -18.38 -4.37
N LEU A 135 -4.67 -19.39 -3.64
CA LEU A 135 -5.48 -19.21 -2.42
C LEU A 135 -4.70 -18.42 -1.37
N TRP A 136 -3.41 -18.72 -1.24
CA TRP A 136 -2.54 -18.14 -0.23
C TRP A 136 -2.15 -16.69 -0.55
N THR A 137 -2.21 -16.27 -1.82
CA THR A 137 -1.87 -14.92 -2.28
C THR A 137 -3.03 -13.92 -2.18
N ILE A 138 -4.26 -14.37 -1.88
CA ILE A 138 -5.46 -13.50 -1.87
C ILE A 138 -5.35 -12.40 -0.79
N LEU A 139 -4.81 -12.75 0.39
CA LEU A 139 -4.73 -11.85 1.53
C LEU A 139 -3.62 -10.79 1.38
N ASP A 140 -2.61 -11.02 0.54
CA ASP A 140 -1.50 -10.08 0.30
C ASP A 140 -1.98 -8.68 -0.11
N ARG A 141 -3.13 -8.61 -0.80
CA ARG A 141 -3.74 -7.33 -1.19
C ARG A 141 -4.19 -6.49 0.01
N GLN A 142 -4.55 -7.14 1.12
CA GLN A 142 -5.00 -6.51 2.35
C GLN A 142 -3.82 -6.16 3.26
N GLU A 143 -2.85 -7.06 3.38
CA GLU A 143 -1.69 -6.88 4.26
C GLU A 143 -0.81 -5.70 3.83
N LYS A 144 -0.64 -5.47 2.52
CA LYS A 144 0.09 -4.29 2.01
C LYS A 144 -0.49 -2.94 2.45
N LYS A 145 -1.74 -2.90 2.93
CA LYS A 145 -2.34 -1.68 3.51
C LYS A 145 -2.12 -1.58 5.02
N ALA A 146 -1.74 -2.67 5.67
CA ALA A 146 -1.72 -2.84 7.11
C ALA A 146 -0.32 -3.14 7.65
N GLU A 147 0.75 -2.83 6.92
CA GLU A 147 2.12 -2.96 7.43
C GLU A 147 2.33 -2.00 8.63
N ALA A 148 2.06 -2.54 9.81
CA ALA A 148 1.81 -1.84 11.05
C ALA A 148 2.79 -2.28 12.15
N GLY A 149 4.06 -2.51 11.79
CA GLY A 149 5.11 -2.84 12.77
C GLY A 149 5.93 -1.63 13.23
N ALA A 150 6.19 -0.70 12.32
CA ALA A 150 7.02 0.47 12.56
C ALA A 150 6.18 1.72 12.36
N GLY A 151 5.41 2.11 13.39
CA GLY A 151 4.42 3.18 13.35
C GLY A 151 4.74 4.30 12.37
N ASP A 152 3.80 4.53 11.45
CA ASP A 152 3.90 5.47 10.35
C ASP A 152 4.09 6.92 10.82
N LEU A 153 4.44 7.83 9.91
CA LEU A 153 4.43 9.28 10.10
C LEU A 153 3.10 9.78 10.66
N PHE A 154 2.00 9.04 10.46
CA PHE A 154 0.69 9.31 11.03
C PHE A 154 0.35 8.55 12.33
N SER A 155 1.32 7.89 12.97
CA SER A 155 1.06 7.19 14.25
C SER A 155 0.60 8.15 15.36
N LYS A 156 -0.27 7.64 16.25
CA LYS A 156 -0.81 8.35 17.41
C LYS A 156 0.28 8.81 18.40
N SER A 157 1.44 8.16 18.44
CA SER A 157 2.53 8.50 19.37
C SER A 157 3.58 9.43 18.76
N LYS A 158 3.85 10.57 19.42
CA LYS A 158 4.88 11.56 19.00
C LYS A 158 6.28 10.96 18.87
N LYS A 159 6.65 10.02 19.74
CA LYS A 159 7.96 9.34 19.71
C LYS A 159 8.08 8.45 18.47
N GLN A 160 7.02 7.73 18.13
CA GLN A 160 6.98 6.86 16.95
C GLN A 160 7.09 7.67 15.66
N ARG A 161 6.35 8.79 15.55
CA ARG A 161 6.48 9.71 14.40
C ARG A 161 7.89 10.27 14.23
N ARG A 162 8.55 10.67 15.32
CA ARG A 162 9.95 11.17 15.28
C ARG A 162 10.93 10.09 14.82
N LEU A 163 10.76 8.86 15.30
CA LEU A 163 11.62 7.74 14.90
C LEU A 163 11.37 7.36 13.44
N ALA A 164 10.12 7.32 12.98
CA ALA A 164 9.75 7.09 11.58
C ALA A 164 10.34 8.18 10.67
N ALA A 165 10.21 9.45 11.03
CA ALA A 165 10.80 10.56 10.27
C ALA A 165 12.33 10.48 10.21
N LYS A 166 13.00 10.07 11.30
CA LYS A 166 14.45 9.84 11.30
C LYS A 166 14.85 8.66 10.41
N ARG A 167 14.08 7.58 10.39
CA ARG A 167 14.30 6.42 9.51
C ARG A 167 14.17 6.81 8.05
N LEU A 168 13.09 7.50 7.69
CA LEU A 168 12.86 7.99 6.32
C LEU A 168 14.01 8.90 5.85
N ARG A 169 14.45 9.85 6.69
CA ARG A 169 15.60 10.71 6.35
C ARG A 169 16.89 9.93 6.16
N LYS A 170 17.13 8.90 6.98
CA LYS A 170 18.30 8.03 6.83
C LYS A 170 18.23 7.22 5.53
N GLU A 171 17.07 6.66 5.21
CA GLU A 171 16.84 5.90 3.98
C GLU A 171 17.01 6.79 2.73
N GLN A 172 16.50 8.02 2.79
CA GLN A 172 16.68 9.03 1.73
C GLN A 172 18.15 9.46 1.59
N ALA A 173 18.89 9.60 2.69
CA ALA A 173 20.31 9.94 2.66
C ALA A 173 21.18 8.81 2.10
N MET A 174 20.83 7.55 2.41
CA MET A 174 21.52 6.37 1.89
C MET A 174 21.17 6.07 0.43
N ASN A 175 19.95 6.38 0.00
CA ASN A 175 19.46 6.15 -1.35
C ASN A 175 19.05 7.48 -2.00
N PRO A 176 20.01 8.28 -2.49
CA PRO A 176 19.71 9.57 -3.13
C PRO A 176 18.81 9.41 -4.38
N GLU A 177 18.87 8.27 -5.06
CA GLU A 177 17.98 7.89 -6.18
C GLU A 177 16.49 7.83 -5.78
N MET A 178 16.18 7.39 -4.56
CA MET A 178 14.79 7.29 -4.07
C MET A 178 14.14 8.66 -3.83
N MET A 179 14.92 9.75 -3.89
CA MET A 179 14.42 11.12 -3.80
C MET A 179 13.79 11.59 -5.12
N VAL A 180 14.16 10.99 -6.26
CA VAL A 180 13.57 11.34 -7.56
C VAL A 180 12.07 11.01 -7.53
N PRO A 181 11.17 11.96 -7.82
CA PRO A 181 9.74 11.71 -7.80
C PRO A 181 9.38 10.54 -8.72
N LYS A 182 8.80 9.48 -8.15
CA LYS A 182 8.36 8.32 -8.93
C LYS A 182 7.17 8.73 -9.80
N VAL A 183 7.43 8.92 -11.09
CA VAL A 183 6.39 9.20 -12.08
C VAL A 183 5.43 8.01 -12.15
N PRO A 184 4.12 8.20 -11.91
CA PRO A 184 3.13 7.14 -12.00
C PRO A 184 3.08 6.52 -13.41
N LEU A 185 2.78 5.23 -13.50
CA LEU A 185 2.80 4.47 -14.78
C LEU A 185 1.95 5.11 -15.89
N TYR A 186 0.83 5.75 -15.55
CA TYR A 186 -0.06 6.40 -16.53
C TYR A 186 0.39 7.81 -16.96
N GLU A 187 1.41 8.38 -16.32
CA GLU A 187 2.05 9.65 -16.71
C GLU A 187 3.35 9.42 -17.49
N GLN A 188 3.81 8.18 -17.57
CA GLN A 188 5.00 7.81 -18.33
C GLN A 188 4.70 7.78 -19.84
N THR A 189 5.63 8.26 -20.64
CA THR A 189 5.58 8.21 -22.12
C THR A 189 6.48 7.10 -22.69
N ILE A 190 6.93 6.18 -21.84
CA ILE A 190 7.79 5.07 -22.23
C ILE A 190 6.91 4.01 -22.90
N ASP A 191 7.38 3.48 -24.02
CA ASP A 191 6.65 2.45 -24.76
C ASP A 191 6.46 1.19 -23.91
N LEU A 192 5.25 0.64 -23.95
CA LEU A 192 4.99 -0.66 -23.34
C LEU A 192 5.69 -1.76 -24.15
N PRO A 193 6.13 -2.85 -23.51
CA PRO A 193 6.80 -3.94 -24.20
C PRO A 193 5.87 -4.52 -25.29
N ALA A 194 6.33 -4.44 -26.54
CA ALA A 194 5.70 -5.07 -27.69
C ALA A 194 6.30 -6.47 -27.81
N GLY A 195 5.64 -7.49 -27.26
CA GLY A 195 6.21 -8.84 -27.10
C GLY A 195 6.96 -9.34 -28.35
N ASP A 196 8.14 -9.93 -28.14
CA ASP A 196 9.12 -10.30 -29.18
C ASP A 196 8.69 -11.51 -30.05
N GLY A 197 7.39 -11.75 -30.20
CA GLY A 197 6.82 -12.93 -30.87
C GLY A 197 6.88 -14.24 -30.06
N SER A 198 7.65 -14.28 -28.96
CA SER A 198 7.66 -15.38 -27.99
C SER A 198 6.40 -15.40 -27.13
N LEU A 199 6.02 -16.58 -26.62
CA LEU A 199 4.93 -16.74 -25.64
C LEU A 199 5.20 -15.91 -24.38
N GLU A 200 6.43 -15.95 -23.86
CA GLU A 200 6.82 -15.19 -22.67
C GLU A 200 6.77 -13.68 -22.92
N GLY A 201 7.24 -13.24 -24.08
CA GLY A 201 7.16 -11.83 -24.50
C GLY A 201 5.70 -11.37 -24.61
N SER A 202 4.83 -12.24 -25.11
CA SER A 202 3.39 -11.98 -25.19
C SER A 202 2.74 -11.85 -23.82
N ILE A 203 3.06 -12.74 -22.87
CA ILE A 203 2.53 -12.67 -21.49
C ILE A 203 2.99 -11.38 -20.80
N LYS A 204 4.29 -11.05 -20.87
CA LYS A 204 4.84 -9.81 -20.30
C LYS A 204 4.20 -8.55 -20.89
N ALA A 205 3.94 -8.55 -22.20
CA ALA A 205 3.25 -7.47 -22.87
C ALA A 205 1.80 -7.32 -22.40
N GLN A 206 1.09 -8.42 -22.18
CA GLN A 206 -0.27 -8.39 -21.61
C GLN A 206 -0.25 -7.86 -20.17
N ASP A 207 0.64 -8.37 -19.32
CA ASP A 207 0.75 -7.96 -17.92
C ASP A 207 1.02 -6.45 -17.79
N ALA A 208 1.93 -5.90 -18.59
CA ALA A 208 2.23 -4.47 -18.59
C ALA A 208 1.03 -3.60 -19.02
N ARG A 209 0.27 -4.06 -20.02
CA ARG A 209 -0.97 -3.38 -20.48
C ARG A 209 -2.07 -3.45 -19.42
N GLU A 210 -2.21 -4.59 -18.76
CA GLU A 210 -3.13 -4.74 -17.64
C GLU A 210 -2.77 -3.84 -16.47
N GLU A 211 -1.47 -3.71 -16.14
CA GLU A 211 -0.99 -2.85 -15.08
C GLU A 211 -1.33 -1.38 -15.36
N LEU A 212 -1.09 -0.90 -16.58
CA LEU A 212 -1.48 0.45 -17.01
C LEU A 212 -2.99 0.67 -16.87
N THR A 213 -3.79 -0.32 -17.30
CA THR A 213 -5.26 -0.26 -17.19
C THR A 213 -5.72 -0.21 -15.73
N LYS A 214 -5.10 -1.01 -14.85
CA LYS A 214 -5.36 -1.01 -13.41
C LYS A 214 -4.98 0.35 -12.79
N ALA A 215 -3.84 0.92 -13.16
CA ALA A 215 -3.39 2.23 -12.69
C ALA A 215 -4.34 3.36 -13.12
N MET A 216 -4.76 3.37 -14.39
CA MET A 216 -5.75 4.31 -14.92
C MET A 216 -7.11 4.17 -14.23
N ARG A 217 -7.56 2.95 -13.96
CA ARG A 217 -8.79 2.69 -13.21
C ARG A 217 -8.73 3.25 -11.79
N ASN A 218 -7.59 3.14 -11.12
CA ASN A 218 -7.41 3.69 -9.78
C ASN A 218 -7.46 5.22 -9.80
N LYS A 219 -6.79 5.88 -10.75
CA LYS A 219 -6.88 7.35 -10.95
C LYS A 219 -8.31 7.80 -11.18
N ARG A 220 -9.04 7.11 -12.07
CA ARG A 220 -10.46 7.40 -12.34
C ARG A 220 -11.35 7.22 -11.10
N ARG A 221 -11.10 6.18 -10.30
CA ARG A 221 -11.84 5.96 -9.05
C ARG A 221 -11.56 7.06 -8.02
N ALA A 222 -10.31 7.53 -7.94
CA ALA A 222 -9.95 8.64 -7.05
C ALA A 222 -10.63 9.94 -7.50
N SER A 223 -10.58 10.28 -8.79
CA SER A 223 -11.21 11.50 -9.31
C SER A 223 -12.73 11.49 -9.15
N ILE A 224 -13.39 10.33 -9.34
CA ILE A 224 -14.83 10.19 -9.08
C ILE A 224 -15.14 10.42 -7.60
N LYS A 225 -14.32 9.89 -6.69
CA LYS A 225 -14.53 10.08 -5.24
C LYS A 225 -14.36 11.53 -4.84
N GLU A 226 -13.33 12.19 -5.35
CA GLU A 226 -13.09 13.63 -5.10
C GLU A 226 -14.22 14.48 -5.66
N ALA A 227 -14.63 14.26 -6.91
CA ALA A 227 -15.74 14.99 -7.52
C ALA A 227 -17.06 14.79 -6.75
N ASN A 228 -17.36 13.55 -6.33
CA ASN A 228 -18.53 13.26 -5.50
C ASN A 228 -18.45 13.93 -4.14
N PHE A 229 -17.26 13.95 -3.52
CA PHE A 229 -17.04 14.61 -2.24
C PHE A 229 -17.24 16.12 -2.35
N LEU A 230 -16.62 16.77 -3.33
CA LEU A 230 -16.76 18.21 -3.57
C LEU A 230 -18.21 18.58 -3.93
N LYS A 231 -18.89 17.75 -4.74
CA LYS A 231 -20.30 17.95 -5.09
C LYS A 231 -21.24 17.81 -3.88
N ALA A 232 -20.88 17.04 -2.86
CA ALA A 232 -21.68 16.92 -1.64
C ALA A 232 -21.39 18.05 -0.63
N MET A 233 -20.29 18.80 -0.82
CA MET A 233 -19.85 19.89 0.06
C MET A 233 -20.29 21.28 -0.43
N GLY A 234 -20.52 21.45 -1.75
CA GLY A 234 -21.07 22.67 -2.35
C GLY A 234 -22.57 22.58 -2.58
#